data_AF-A0A1J5C8Y0-F1
#
_entry.id   AF-A0A1J5C8Y0-F1
#
_cell.length_a   1.000
_cell.length_b   1.000
_cell.length_c   1.000
_cell.angle_alpha   90.00
_cell.angle_beta   90.00
_cell.angle_gamma   90.00
#
_symmetry.space_group_name_H-M   'P 1'
#
loop_
_entity.id
_entity.type
_entity.pdbx_description
1 polymer ?
#
loop_
_entity_poly.entity_id
_entity_poly.type
_entity_poly.pdbx_seq_one_letter_code
_entity_poly.pdbx_strand_id
1 'polypeptide(L)'
;MLSASSLTWAASTAPLSTPALKATIASNGKPTLVFFLNPMGAPCQEQKVELDKLVAQQNGKFNLANVSVMDQGARQAFYDYGVRSLPSLVLVDKVGNISKVFAPGIQSIETISTALNALK
;
A
#
# COMPACT_ATOMS: atom_id res chain seq x y z
N MET A 1 -22.94 10.78 34.57
CA MET A 1 -22.98 10.47 33.13
C MET A 1 -21.55 10.56 32.61
N LEU A 2 -20.91 9.44 32.29
CA LEU A 2 -19.54 9.40 31.77
C LEU A 2 -19.64 9.38 30.24
N SER A 3 -19.33 10.49 29.59
CA SER A 3 -19.20 10.55 28.13
C SER A 3 -17.94 9.82 27.69
N ALA A 4 -18.08 8.76 26.90
CA ALA A 4 -16.99 8.14 26.20
C ALA A 4 -16.61 9.01 25.01
N SER A 5 -15.47 9.71 25.09
CA SER A 5 -14.88 10.41 23.96
C SER A 5 -14.28 9.38 23.01
N SER A 6 -14.97 9.13 21.90
CA SER A 6 -14.41 8.36 20.79
C SER A 6 -13.22 9.13 20.21
N LEU A 7 -12.01 8.60 20.40
CA LEU A 7 -10.83 9.04 19.66
C LEU A 7 -11.03 8.63 18.20
N THR A 8 -11.58 9.53 17.39
CA THR A 8 -11.58 9.37 15.94
C THR A 8 -10.13 9.50 15.48
N TRP A 9 -9.45 8.38 15.23
CA TRP A 9 -8.11 8.41 14.64
C TRP A 9 -8.26 9.00 13.24
N ALA A 10 -7.78 10.23 13.04
CA ALA A 10 -7.75 10.84 11.72
C ALA A 10 -6.95 9.92 10.80
N ALA A 11 -7.54 9.55 9.65
CA ALA A 11 -6.85 8.76 8.66
C ALA A 11 -5.58 9.50 8.25
N SER A 12 -4.41 8.88 8.47
CA SER A 12 -3.14 9.51 8.16
C SER A 12 -3.02 9.66 6.65
N THR A 13 -2.82 10.88 6.16
CA THR A 13 -2.52 11.12 4.74
C THR A 13 -1.27 10.34 4.34
N ALA A 14 -1.31 9.71 3.17
CA ALA A 14 -0.21 8.91 2.65
C ALA A 14 0.98 9.81 2.28
N PRO A 15 2.20 9.52 2.77
CA PRO A 15 3.38 10.27 2.36
C PRO A 15 3.61 10.22 0.85
N LEU A 16 3.88 11.37 0.24
CA LEU A 16 4.12 11.54 -1.19
C LEU A 16 5.63 11.64 -1.49
N SER A 17 6.41 10.80 -0.83
CA SER A 17 7.87 10.92 -0.66
C SER A 17 8.68 10.90 -1.96
N THR A 18 8.09 10.42 -3.06
CA THR A 18 8.71 10.46 -4.39
C THR A 18 7.75 10.98 -5.44
N PRO A 19 8.25 11.60 -6.53
CA PRO A 19 7.41 12.00 -7.66
C PRO A 19 6.61 10.84 -8.27
N ALA A 20 7.23 9.66 -8.38
CA ALA A 20 6.58 8.47 -8.91
C ALA A 20 5.42 8.00 -8.01
N LEU A 21 5.65 7.90 -6.71
CA LEU A 21 4.61 7.52 -5.74
C LEU A 21 3.46 8.53 -5.73
N LYS A 22 3.79 9.83 -5.74
CA LYS A 22 2.81 10.92 -5.84
C LYS A 22 1.94 10.78 -7.09
N ALA A 23 2.57 10.54 -8.25
CA ALA A 23 1.86 10.39 -9.51
C ALA A 23 0.93 9.17 -9.50
N THR A 24 1.37 8.03 -8.95
CA THR A 24 0.54 6.83 -8.86
C THR A 24 -0.65 7.01 -7.92
N ILE A 25 -0.45 7.61 -6.74
CA ILE A 25 -1.55 7.85 -5.77
C ILE A 25 -2.57 8.84 -6.34
N ALA A 26 -2.13 9.89 -7.04
CA ALA A 26 -3.02 10.85 -7.67
C ALA A 26 -3.70 10.32 -8.96
N SER A 27 -3.35 9.12 -9.42
CA SER A 27 -3.78 8.62 -10.72
C SER A 27 -5.24 8.13 -10.72
N ASN A 28 -6.03 8.70 -11.63
CA ASN A 28 -7.35 8.19 -12.04
C ASN A 28 -8.39 8.03 -10.91
N GLY A 29 -8.18 8.64 -9.74
CA GLY A 29 -9.10 8.59 -8.60
C GLY A 29 -9.32 7.19 -8.02
N LYS A 30 -8.36 6.27 -8.20
CA LYS A 30 -8.45 4.88 -7.74
C LYS A 30 -7.65 4.68 -6.45
N PRO A 31 -8.06 3.72 -5.59
CA PRO A 31 -7.20 3.26 -4.51
C PRO A 31 -5.84 2.80 -5.02
N THR A 32 -4.80 3.00 -4.22
CA THR A 32 -3.43 2.60 -4.56
C THR A 32 -2.91 1.62 -3.51
N LEU A 33 -2.49 0.44 -3.96
CA LEU A 33 -1.72 -0.49 -3.14
C LEU A 33 -0.24 -0.19 -3.33
N VAL A 34 0.44 0.24 -2.27
CA VAL A 34 1.87 0.50 -2.25
C VAL A 34 2.60 -0.75 -1.79
N PHE A 35 3.53 -1.24 -2.61
CA PHE A 35 4.32 -2.43 -2.36
C PHE A 35 5.79 -2.09 -2.14
N PHE A 36 6.23 -2.19 -0.90
CA PHE A 36 7.62 -2.02 -0.52
C PHE A 36 8.36 -3.36 -0.65
N LEU A 37 9.42 -3.37 -1.45
CA LEU A 37 10.06 -4.62 -1.86
C LEU A 37 11.59 -4.55 -1.99
N ASN A 38 12.19 -5.74 -1.91
CA ASN A 38 13.47 -6.05 -2.52
C ASN A 38 13.23 -7.07 -3.64
N PRO A 39 13.43 -6.73 -4.94
CA PRO A 39 13.15 -7.64 -6.04
C PRO A 39 14.02 -8.91 -6.03
N MET A 40 15.15 -8.90 -5.32
CA MET A 40 16.04 -10.05 -5.17
C MET A 40 15.65 -10.96 -3.99
N GLY A 41 14.71 -10.54 -3.14
CA GLY A 41 14.27 -11.31 -1.97
C GLY A 41 13.17 -12.31 -2.33
N ALA A 42 13.36 -13.60 -2.01
CA ALA A 42 12.38 -14.65 -2.31
C ALA A 42 10.95 -14.33 -1.80
N PRO A 43 10.74 -13.86 -0.55
CA PRO A 43 9.39 -13.50 -0.09
C PRO A 43 8.76 -12.33 -0.89
N CYS A 44 9.57 -11.40 -1.39
CA CYS A 44 9.07 -10.32 -2.24
C CYS A 44 8.69 -10.81 -3.65
N GLN A 45 9.41 -11.80 -4.18
CA GLN A 45 9.06 -12.44 -5.45
C GLN A 45 7.75 -13.22 -5.33
N GLU A 46 7.56 -13.96 -4.23
CA GLU A 46 6.30 -14.64 -3.93
C GLU A 46 5.13 -13.66 -3.78
N GLN A 47 5.32 -12.58 -3.01
CA GLN A 47 4.31 -11.52 -2.91
C GLN A 47 3.97 -10.92 -4.28
N LYS A 48 4.96 -10.71 -5.15
CA LYS A 48 4.75 -10.18 -6.49
C LYS A 48 3.88 -11.11 -7.34
N VAL A 49 4.06 -12.43 -7.25
CA VAL A 49 3.21 -13.40 -7.96
C VAL A 49 1.74 -13.26 -7.55
N GLU A 50 1.46 -13.09 -6.26
CA GLU A 50 0.09 -12.87 -5.77
C GLU A 50 -0.48 -11.53 -6.26
N LEU A 51 0.34 -10.46 -6.26
CA LEU A 51 -0.08 -9.15 -6.76
C LEU A 51 -0.35 -9.15 -8.27
N ASP A 52 0.47 -9.84 -9.06
CA ASP A 52 0.30 -9.93 -10.52
C ASP A 52 -1.02 -10.66 -10.87
N LYS A 53 -1.34 -11.74 -10.15
CA LYS A 53 -2.64 -12.42 -10.24
C LYS A 53 -3.80 -11.48 -9.89
N LEU A 54 -3.67 -10.73 -8.79
CA LEU A 54 -4.71 -9.79 -8.34
C LEU A 54 -4.94 -8.66 -9.36
N VAL A 55 -3.87 -8.09 -9.91
CA VAL A 55 -3.95 -7.05 -10.95
C VAL A 55 -4.71 -7.57 -12.17
N ALA A 56 -4.42 -8.80 -12.61
CA ALA A 56 -5.12 -9.44 -13.72
C ALA A 56 -6.62 -9.65 -13.41
N GLN A 57 -6.97 -10.07 -12.19
CA GLN A 57 -8.36 -10.32 -11.77
C GLN A 57 -9.20 -9.04 -11.62
N GLN A 58 -8.60 -7.96 -11.13
CA GLN A 58 -9.34 -6.74 -10.76
C GLN A 58 -9.46 -5.73 -11.89
N ASN A 59 -8.87 -6.00 -13.07
CA ASN A 59 -9.02 -5.23 -14.31
C ASN A 59 -8.92 -3.69 -14.10
N GLY A 60 -7.88 -3.25 -13.39
CA GLY A 60 -7.62 -1.83 -13.18
C GLY A 60 -8.51 -1.12 -12.15
N LYS A 61 -9.15 -1.83 -11.21
CA LYS A 61 -9.90 -1.20 -10.09
C LYS A 61 -9.02 -0.49 -9.05
N PHE A 62 -7.71 -0.73 -9.06
CA PHE A 62 -6.74 -0.10 -8.17
C PHE A 62 -5.42 0.14 -8.91
N ASN A 63 -4.59 1.02 -8.37
CA ASN A 63 -3.22 1.25 -8.84
C ASN A 63 -2.23 0.43 -7.99
N LEU A 64 -1.16 -0.08 -8.59
CA LEU A 64 -0.05 -0.72 -7.86
C LEU A 64 1.20 0.16 -7.94
N ALA A 65 1.67 0.65 -6.79
CA ALA A 65 2.90 1.44 -6.70
C ALA A 65 4.02 0.59 -6.10
N ASN A 66 5.07 0.31 -6.86
CA ASN A 66 6.23 -0.43 -6.38
C ASN A 66 7.29 0.52 -5.82
N VAL A 67 7.71 0.31 -4.57
CA VAL A 67 8.74 1.07 -3.87
C VAL A 67 9.90 0.14 -3.55
N SER A 68 10.94 0.19 -4.38
CA SER A 68 12.04 -0.78 -4.33
C SER A 68 13.23 -0.26 -3.53
N VAL A 69 13.87 -1.12 -2.72
CA VAL A 69 15.16 -0.79 -2.08
C VAL A 69 16.30 -0.60 -3.08
N MET A 70 16.12 -1.08 -4.31
CA MET A 70 17.09 -0.89 -5.40
C MET A 70 17.00 0.50 -6.04
N ASP A 71 15.90 1.23 -5.81
CA ASP A 71 15.77 2.61 -6.24
C ASP A 71 16.27 3.54 -5.12
N GLN A 72 17.39 4.22 -5.37
CA GLN A 72 17.98 5.15 -4.40
C GLN A 72 17.04 6.32 -4.10
N GLY A 73 16.24 6.77 -5.08
CA GLY A 73 15.25 7.85 -4.90
C GLY A 73 14.04 7.43 -4.07
N ALA A 74 13.79 6.13 -3.94
CA ALA A 74 12.69 5.58 -3.16
C ALA A 74 12.98 5.46 -1.66
N ARG A 75 14.23 5.66 -1.22
CA ARG A 75 14.64 5.40 0.17
C ARG A 75 13.83 6.21 1.19
N GLN A 76 13.50 7.46 0.89
CA GLN A 76 12.72 8.31 1.79
C GLN A 76 11.31 7.73 2.07
N ALA A 77 10.70 7.09 1.08
CA ALA A 77 9.37 6.48 1.25
C ALA A 77 9.38 5.37 2.32
N PHE A 78 10.46 4.59 2.45
CA PHE A 78 10.55 3.58 3.50
C PHE A 78 10.51 4.20 4.90
N TYR A 79 11.18 5.35 5.10
CA TYR A 79 11.18 6.04 6.38
C TYR A 79 9.83 6.69 6.68
N ASP A 80 9.24 7.39 5.71
CA ASP A 80 7.99 8.12 5.90
C ASP A 80 6.80 7.19 6.17
N TYR A 81 6.79 6.01 5.54
CA TYR A 81 5.77 4.98 5.80
C TYR A 81 6.12 4.07 6.99
N GLY A 82 7.28 4.26 7.63
CA GLY A 82 7.71 3.44 8.78
C GLY A 82 8.01 1.98 8.43
N VAL A 83 8.37 1.67 7.19
CA VAL A 83 8.62 0.30 6.72
C VAL A 83 9.99 -0.19 7.21
N ARG A 84 9.99 -1.24 8.03
CA ARG A 84 11.21 -1.86 8.62
C ARG A 84 11.45 -3.31 8.21
N SER A 85 10.53 -3.87 7.43
CA SER A 85 10.53 -5.27 7.01
C SER A 85 9.97 -5.40 5.60
N LEU A 86 10.43 -6.39 4.85
CA LEU A 86 9.99 -6.64 3.48
C LEU A 86 9.55 -8.09 3.32
N PRO A 87 8.53 -8.38 2.48
CA PRO A 87 7.65 -7.41 1.83
C PRO A 87 6.75 -6.66 2.82
N SER A 88 6.32 -5.46 2.44
CA SER A 88 5.27 -4.70 3.16
C SER A 88 4.29 -4.09 2.19
N LEU A 89 3.00 -4.08 2.56
CA LEU A 89 1.92 -3.50 1.78
C LEU A 89 1.21 -2.40 2.58
N VAL A 90 0.86 -1.31 1.89
CA VAL A 90 0.04 -0.22 2.42
C VAL A 90 -1.05 0.11 1.40
N LEU A 91 -2.30 0.14 1.84
CA LEU A 91 -3.43 0.53 1.01
C LEU A 91 -3.79 1.99 1.27
N VAL A 92 -3.74 2.77 0.20
CA VAL A 92 -4.12 4.18 0.15
C VAL A 92 -5.47 4.28 -0.56
N ASP A 93 -6.41 5.02 0.01
CA ASP A 93 -7.74 5.23 -0.57
C ASP A 93 -7.71 6.24 -1.74
N LYS A 94 -8.88 6.46 -2.35
CA LYS A 94 -9.04 7.37 -3.50
C LYS A 94 -8.78 8.85 -3.19
N VAL A 95 -8.77 9.25 -1.91
CA VAL A 95 -8.51 10.63 -1.49
C VAL A 95 -7.08 10.82 -0.96
N GLY A 96 -6.26 9.76 -0.97
CA GLY A 96 -4.86 9.81 -0.59
C GLY A 96 -4.59 9.52 0.88
N ASN A 97 -5.53 8.94 1.63
CA ASN A 97 -5.31 8.55 3.02
C ASN A 97 -4.93 7.07 3.12
N ILE A 98 -4.08 6.74 4.10
CA ILE A 98 -3.77 5.36 4.45
C ILE A 98 -5.01 4.73 5.08
N SER A 99 -5.62 3.79 4.36
CA SER A 99 -6.75 3.01 4.85
C SER A 99 -6.31 1.76 5.60
N LYS A 100 -5.21 1.13 5.17
CA LYS A 100 -4.70 -0.09 5.81
C LYS A 100 -3.20 -0.21 5.68
N VAL A 101 -2.54 -0.54 6.79
CA VAL A 101 -1.18 -1.10 6.79
C VAL A 101 -1.33 -2.60 7.04
N PHE A 102 -0.79 -3.43 6.14
CA PHE A 102 -0.85 -4.88 6.31
C PHE A 102 0.24 -5.34 7.28
N ALA A 103 0.01 -6.49 7.92
CA ALA A 103 1.09 -7.13 8.67
C ALA A 103 2.30 -7.38 7.75
N PRO A 104 3.54 -7.28 8.26
CA PRO A 104 4.72 -7.64 7.49
C PRO A 104 4.67 -9.06 6.92
N GLY A 105 5.29 -9.26 5.75
CA GLY A 105 5.34 -10.55 5.07
C GLY A 105 4.26 -10.71 4.00
N ILE A 106 4.17 -11.93 3.45
CA ILE A 106 3.31 -12.23 2.31
C ILE A 106 1.84 -12.16 2.71
N GLN A 107 1.06 -11.41 1.94
CA GLN A 107 -0.38 -11.27 2.05
C GLN A 107 -1.07 -12.00 0.90
N SER A 108 -2.11 -12.76 1.22
CA SER A 108 -2.92 -13.47 0.23
C SER A 108 -3.77 -12.53 -0.62
N ILE A 109 -4.09 -12.95 -1.84
CA ILE A 109 -5.04 -12.26 -2.73
C ILE A 109 -6.38 -11.97 -2.03
N GLU A 110 -6.88 -12.92 -1.23
CA GLU A 110 -8.13 -12.76 -0.48
C GLU A 110 -8.04 -11.62 0.53
N THR A 111 -6.97 -11.59 1.32
CA THR A 111 -6.74 -10.54 2.32
C THR A 111 -6.69 -9.16 1.68
N ILE A 112 -5.97 -9.03 0.56
CA ILE A 112 -5.84 -7.77 -0.17
C ILE A 112 -7.17 -7.39 -0.83
N SER A 113 -7.87 -8.36 -1.44
CA SER A 113 -9.16 -8.13 -2.10
C SER A 113 -10.24 -7.67 -1.12
N THR A 114 -10.29 -8.27 0.08
CA THR A 114 -11.21 -7.84 1.14
C THR A 114 -10.94 -6.39 1.56
N ALA A 115 -9.67 -6.02 1.73
CA ALA A 115 -9.31 -4.64 2.06
C ALA A 115 -9.68 -3.65 0.94
N LEU A 116 -9.41 -3.99 -0.32
CA LEU A 116 -9.81 -3.18 -1.47
C LEU A 116 -11.33 -3.02 -1.58
N ASN A 117 -12.08 -4.09 -1.35
CA ASN A 117 -13.55 -4.08 -1.41
C ASN A 117 -14.18 -3.23 -0.30
N ALA A 118 -13.50 -3.05 0.84
CA ALA A 118 -13.96 -2.20 1.93
C ALA A 118 -13.85 -0.69 1.63
N LEU A 119 -13.19 -0.30 0.54
CA LEU A 119 -13.07 1.10 0.10
C LEU A 119 -14.20 1.57 -0.84
N LYS A 120 -15.16 0.68 -1.15
CA LYS A 120 -16.29 1.00 -2.03
C LYS A 120 -17.19 2.07 -1.43
#